data_AF-A0A5N9GWI9-F1
#
_entry.id   AF-A0A5N9GWI9-F1
#
_cell.length_a   1.000
_cell.length_b   1.000
_cell.length_c   1.000
_cell.angle_alpha   90.00
_cell.angle_beta   90.00
_cell.angle_gamma   90.00
#
_symmetry.space_group_name_H-M   'P 1'
#
loop_
_entity.id
_entity.type
_entity.pdbx_description
1 polymer ?
#
loop_
_entity_poly.entity_id
_entity_poly.type
_entity_poly.pdbx_seq_one_letter_code
_entity_poly.pdbx_strand_id
1 'polypeptide(L)'
;MHLFIALHEEHAGATLTFWNLWTFDPLIVTGLSVLFALYTRGLWLSRGRSGNLFPWWRPTLFYIGWTALLAGAVSPIDGLSGDLFLMHMI
;
A
#
# COMPACT_ATOMS: atom_id res chain seq x y z
N MET A 1 -15.88 -37.48 -9.66
CA MET A 1 -14.57 -37.08 -10.22
C MET A 1 -14.65 -36.07 -11.39
N HIS A 2 -15.82 -35.60 -11.83
CA HIS A 2 -15.92 -34.56 -12.87
C HIS A 2 -16.15 -33.14 -12.33
N LEU A 3 -16.53 -33.00 -11.05
CA LEU A 3 -16.83 -31.69 -10.44
C LEU A 3 -15.57 -30.88 -10.10
N PHE A 4 -14.44 -31.56 -9.82
CA PHE A 4 -13.16 -30.90 -9.53
C PHE A 4 -12.50 -30.30 -10.78
N ILE A 5 -12.78 -30.84 -11.97
CA ILE A 5 -12.21 -30.34 -13.24
C ILE A 5 -12.92 -29.06 -13.68
N ALA A 6 -14.24 -28.97 -13.52
CA ALA A 6 -15.01 -27.79 -13.88
C ALA A 6 -14.65 -26.54 -13.05
N LEU A 7 -14.24 -26.69 -11.78
CA LEU A 7 -13.74 -25.58 -10.96
C LEU A 7 -12.33 -25.10 -11.36
N HIS A 8 -11.54 -25.96 -12.00
CA HIS A 8 -10.19 -25.63 -12.46
C HIS A 8 -10.20 -24.87 -13.80
N GLU A 9 -11.17 -25.14 -14.68
CA GLU A 9 -11.33 -24.42 -15.96
C GLU A 9 -11.84 -22.98 -15.79
N GLU A 10 -12.69 -22.69 -14.81
CA GLU A 10 -13.19 -21.33 -14.55
C GLU A 10 -12.07 -20.32 -14.19
N HIS A 11 -10.95 -20.79 -13.64
CA HIS A 11 -9.82 -19.93 -13.28
C HIS A 11 -8.83 -19.67 -14.44
N ALA A 12 -8.88 -20.47 -15.52
CA ALA A 12 -7.97 -20.31 -16.65
C ALA A 12 -8.30 -19.09 -17.54
N GLY A 13 -9.49 -18.49 -17.36
CA GLY A 13 -9.97 -17.34 -18.12
C GLY A 13 -9.72 -15.98 -17.48
N ALA A 14 -9.13 -15.92 -16.27
CA ALA A 14 -8.76 -14.66 -15.65
C ALA A 14 -7.50 -14.12 -16.35
N THR A 15 -7.70 -13.44 -17.49
CA THR A 15 -6.65 -12.66 -18.14
C THR A 15 -6.09 -11.67 -17.13
N LEU A 16 -4.90 -11.97 -16.60
CA LEU A 16 -4.12 -11.10 -15.73
C LEU A 16 -3.74 -9.84 -16.52
N THR A 17 -4.68 -8.90 -16.54
CA THR A 17 -4.51 -7.58 -17.14
C THR A 17 -3.77 -6.69 -16.15
N PHE A 18 -2.92 -5.79 -16.65
CA PHE A 18 -2.14 -4.86 -15.83
C PHE A 18 -3.00 -4.11 -14.79
N TRP A 19 -4.26 -3.82 -15.13
CA TRP A 19 -5.24 -3.17 -14.26
C TRP A 19 -5.75 -4.05 -13.11
N ASN A 20 -5.70 -5.38 -13.25
CA ASN A 20 -6.20 -6.33 -12.25
C ASN A 20 -5.12 -6.78 -11.25
N LEU A 21 -3.86 -6.39 -11.47
CA LEU A 21 -2.73 -6.66 -10.56
C LEU A 21 -2.64 -5.67 -9.39
N TRP A 22 -3.48 -4.63 -9.39
CA TRP A 22 -3.54 -3.64 -8.32
C TRP A 22 -4.17 -4.29 -7.08
N THR A 23 -3.39 -4.43 -6.03
CA THR A 23 -3.86 -4.99 -4.76
C THR A 23 -4.28 -3.86 -3.82
N PHE A 24 -5.47 -3.98 -3.24
CA PHE A 24 -5.98 -3.01 -2.28
C PHE A 24 -6.27 -3.73 -0.97
N ASP A 25 -5.27 -3.82 -0.10
CA ASP A 25 -5.46 -4.35 1.24
C ASP A 25 -6.16 -3.30 2.12
N PRO A 26 -7.41 -3.55 2.59
CA PRO A 26 -8.13 -2.63 3.45
C PRO A 26 -7.38 -2.30 4.74
N LEU A 27 -6.61 -3.25 5.29
CA LEU A 27 -5.84 -3.06 6.52
C LEU A 27 -4.69 -2.07 6.30
N ILE A 28 -3.95 -2.22 5.20
CA ILE A 28 -2.84 -1.32 4.85
C ILE A 28 -3.37 0.08 4.59
N VAL A 29 -4.43 0.22 3.79
CA VAL A 29 -5.04 1.52 3.47
C VAL A 29 -5.56 2.20 4.74
N THR A 30 -6.20 1.45 5.63
CA THR A 30 -6.72 1.98 6.90
C THR A 30 -5.56 2.42 7.81
N GLY A 31 -4.53 1.58 7.96
CA GLY A 31 -3.35 1.89 8.76
C GLY A 31 -2.62 3.15 8.27
N LEU A 32 -2.41 3.27 6.96
CA LEU A 32 -1.80 4.45 6.35
C LEU A 32 -2.67 5.70 6.50
N SER A 33 -3.99 5.56 6.40
CA SER A 33 -4.93 6.66 6.61
C SER A 33 -4.91 7.17 8.06
N VAL A 34 -4.82 6.26 9.04
CA VAL A 34 -4.66 6.63 10.45
C VAL A 34 -3.34 7.35 10.67
N LEU A 35 -2.24 6.86 10.07
CA LEU A 35 -0.92 7.48 10.18
C LEU A 35 -0.92 8.91 9.60
N PHE A 36 -1.54 9.09 8.43
CA PHE A 36 -1.75 10.38 7.80
C PHE A 36 -2.52 11.32 8.73
N ALA A 37 -3.67 10.88 9.25
CA ALA A 37 -4.52 11.68 10.13
C ALA A 37 -3.81 12.09 11.43
N LEU A 38 -3.06 11.18 12.05
CA LEU A 38 -2.28 11.47 13.27
C LEU A 38 -1.19 12.51 13.00
N TYR A 39 -0.46 12.39 11.89
CA TYR A 39 0.60 13.33 11.54
C TYR A 39 0.04 14.72 11.23
N THR A 40 -1.02 14.80 10.41
CA THR A 40 -1.68 16.07 10.10
C THR A 40 -2.26 16.72 11.34
N ARG A 41 -2.90 15.94 12.24
CA ARG A 41 -3.43 16.44 13.51
C ARG A 41 -2.32 16.96 14.41
N GLY A 42 -1.21 16.23 14.53
CA GLY A 42 -0.04 16.66 15.29
C GLY A 42 0.55 17.97 14.77
N LEU A 43 0.66 18.10 13.45
CA LEU A 43 1.14 19.32 12.79
C LEU A 43 0.18 20.50 13.02
N TRP A 44 -1.13 20.27 12.93
CA TRP A 44 -2.13 21.32 13.16
C TRP A 44 -2.12 21.82 14.61
N LEU A 45 -2.03 20.89 15.58
CA LEU A 45 -1.91 21.23 17.00
C LEU A 45 -0.60 21.95 17.33
N SER A 46 0.51 21.63 16.67
CA SER A 46 1.79 22.30 16.90
C SER A 46 1.83 23.71 16.31
N ARG A 47 1.09 23.95 15.22
CA ARG A 47 1.05 25.22 14.50
C ARG A 47 0.52 26.39 15.34
N GLY A 48 -0.39 26.11 16.28
CA GLY A 48 -0.92 27.11 17.22
C GLY A 48 0.02 27.47 18.38
N ARG A 49 1.05 26.67 18.63
CA ARG A 49 1.94 26.83 19.80
C ARG A 49 3.34 27.34 19.44
N SER A 50 3.74 27.21 18.17
CA SER A 50 4.95 27.83 17.66
C SER A 50 4.90 27.94 16.15
N GLY A 51 4.79 29.19 15.66
CA GLY A 51 4.75 29.49 14.22
C GLY A 51 6.04 29.18 13.46
N ASN A 52 7.09 28.62 14.11
CA ASN A 52 8.39 28.43 13.46
C ASN A 52 9.22 27.23 13.97
N LEU A 53 8.65 26.31 14.77
CA LEU A 53 9.45 25.20 15.35
C LEU A 53 9.86 24.12 14.34
N PHE A 54 9.21 24.02 13.18
CA PHE A 54 9.48 22.94 12.22
C PHE A 54 9.70 23.49 10.81
N PRO A 55 10.86 23.19 10.18
CA PRO A 55 11.09 23.54 8.79
C PRO A 55 10.10 22.79 7.88
N TRP A 56 9.59 23.50 6.86
CA TRP A 56 8.60 23.01 5.91
C TRP A 56 9.00 21.72 5.17
N TRP A 57 10.29 21.39 5.12
CA TRP A 57 10.79 20.16 4.51
C TRP A 57 10.42 18.88 5.28
N ARG A 58 10.22 18.96 6.60
CA ARG A 58 9.87 17.79 7.44
C ARG A 58 8.50 17.21 7.09
N PRO A 59 7.41 18.00 7.02
CA PRO A 59 6.12 17.46 6.58
C PRO A 59 6.17 17.01 5.11
N THR A 60 6.91 17.71 4.24
CA THR A 60 7.05 17.30 2.83
C THR A 60 7.69 15.92 2.70
N LEU A 61 8.80 15.66 3.40
CA LEU A 61 9.45 14.34 3.40
C LEU A 61 8.54 13.24 3.96
N PHE A 62 7.76 13.54 4.99
CA PHE A 62 6.78 12.60 5.54
C PHE A 62 5.73 12.23 4.51
N TYR A 63 5.09 13.21 3.87
CA TYR A 63 4.08 12.94 2.86
C TYR A 63 4.66 12.24 1.62
N ILE A 64 5.87 12.59 1.19
CA ILE A 64 6.57 11.88 0.11
C ILE A 64 6.80 10.41 0.48
N GLY A 65 7.34 10.14 1.67
CA GLY A 65 7.55 8.78 2.16
C GLY A 65 6.24 8.01 2.29
N TRP A 66 5.18 8.65 2.80
CA TRP A 66 3.85 8.07 2.89
C TRP A 66 3.27 7.71 1.51
N THR A 67 3.40 8.59 0.52
CA THR A 67 2.99 8.29 -0.86
C THR A 67 3.82 7.16 -1.47
N ALA A 68 5.11 7.07 -1.17
CA ALA A 68 5.95 5.98 -1.62
C ALA A 68 5.53 4.64 -1.01
N LEU A 69 5.14 4.62 0.27
CA LEU A 69 4.60 3.43 0.93
C LEU A 69 3.25 3.00 0.33
N LEU A 70 2.34 3.96 0.09
CA LEU A 70 1.09 3.65 -0.59
C LEU A 70 1.33 3.12 -2.00
N ALA A 71 2.22 3.77 -2.76
CA ALA A 71 2.56 3.33 -4.09
C ALA A 71 3.17 1.92 -4.06
N GLY A 72 4.03 1.60 -3.10
CA GLY A 72 4.57 0.26 -2.92
C GLY A 72 3.50 -0.78 -2.62
N ALA A 73 2.63 -0.50 -1.64
CA ALA A 73 1.60 -1.44 -1.19
C ALA A 73 0.46 -1.66 -2.20
N VAL A 74 0.16 -0.65 -3.00
CA VAL A 74 -0.92 -0.70 -4.01
C VAL A 74 -0.38 -1.11 -5.38
N SER A 75 0.94 -1.06 -5.57
CA SER A 75 1.58 -1.40 -6.84
C SER A 75 1.50 -2.91 -7.11
N PRO A 76 1.35 -3.30 -8.39
CA PRO A 76 1.54 -4.67 -8.87
C PRO A 76 2.85 -5.35 -8.43
N ILE A 77 3.84 -4.53 -8.03
CA ILE A 77 5.14 -5.01 -7.51
C ILE A 77 4.96 -5.80 -6.22
N ASP A 78 4.00 -5.45 -5.36
CA ASP A 78 3.81 -6.12 -4.06
C ASP A 78 3.57 -7.63 -4.23
N GLY A 79 2.74 -8.03 -5.20
CA GLY A 79 2.49 -9.43 -5.52
C GLY A 79 3.71 -10.17 -6.07
N LEU A 80 4.56 -9.50 -6.85
CA LEU A 80 5.82 -10.07 -7.37
C LEU A 80 6.88 -10.26 -6.28
N SER A 81 6.85 -9.45 -5.21
CA SER A 81 7.74 -9.59 -4.06
C SER A 81 7.55 -10.93 -3.35
N GLY A 82 6.29 -11.39 -3.24
CA GLY A 82 5.94 -12.65 -2.58
C GLY A 82 6.54 -13.87 -3.29
N ASP A 83 6.41 -13.91 -4.62
CA ASP A 83 6.96 -14.99 -5.44
C ASP A 83 8.50 -14.99 -5.45
N LEU A 84 9.14 -13.82 -5.47
CA LEU A 84 10.60 -13.71 -5.38
C LEU A 84 11.14 -14.11 -3.99
N PHE A 85 10.37 -13.85 -2.92
CA PHE A 85 10.75 -14.25 -1.56
C PHE A 85 10.74 -15.78 -1.39
N LEU A 86 9.80 -16.49 -2.01
CA LEU A 86 9.74 -17.96 -1.96
C LEU A 86 10.95 -18.61 -2.63
N MET A 87 11.49 -18.01 -3.70
CA MET A 87 12.67 -18.54 -4.37
C MET A 87 13.99 -18.35 -3.57
N HIS A 88 14.00 -17.46 -2.57
CA HIS A 88 15.16 -17.22 -1.71
C HIS A 88 15.08 -17.92 -0.34
N MET A 89 13.95 -18.55 -0.02
CA MET A 89 13.73 -19.27 1.24
C MET A 89 13.78 -20.80 1.11
N ILE A 90 14.19 -21.31 -0.05
CA ILE A 90 14.55 -22.72 -0.30
C ILE A 90 16.07 -22.87 -0.43
#